data_AF-A0A2T7UJE9-F1
#
_entry.id   AF-A0A2T7UJE9-F1
#
_cell.length_a   1.000
_cell.length_b   1.000
_cell.length_c   1.000
_cell.angle_alpha   90.00
_cell.angle_beta   90.00
_cell.angle_gamma   90.00
#
_symmetry.space_group_name_H-M   'P 1'
#
loop_
_entity.id
_entity.type
_entity.pdbx_description
1 polymer ?
#
loop_
_entity_poly.entity_id
_entity_poly.type
_entity_poly.pdbx_seq_one_letter_code
_entity_poly.pdbx_strand_id
1 'polypeptide(L)'
;MLVAGRHSATLDSDPAEFDTLHQALVGTGLAAAAMWMTCAFGRGEMAILERSIALGGHVRVRFENAITDAEGRPARDNARRVAMVAAIARRLGREPGGREVARHVLGQRAGGALLHRASGA
;
A
#
# COMPACT_ATOMS: atom_id res chain seq x y z
N MET A 1 -6.23 6.13 4.46
CA MET A 1 -5.20 5.06 4.38
C MET A 1 -5.55 3.98 5.38
N LEU A 2 -5.49 2.70 4.99
CA LEU A 2 -5.70 1.55 5.87
C LEU A 2 -4.35 0.95 6.25
N VAL A 3 -4.17 0.61 7.52
CA VAL A 3 -2.93 0.03 8.06
C VAL A 3 -3.28 -1.23 8.85
N ALA A 4 -3.07 -2.39 8.25
CA ALA A 4 -3.39 -3.69 8.86
C ALA A 4 -2.19 -4.26 9.64
N GLY A 5 -2.43 -5.00 10.73
CA GLY A 5 -1.41 -5.72 11.49
C GLY A 5 -0.57 -4.90 12.46
N ARG A 6 -0.64 -3.55 12.41
CA ARG A 6 0.15 -2.66 13.30
C ARG A 6 -0.19 -2.82 14.79
N HIS A 7 -1.41 -3.24 15.10
CA HIS A 7 -1.89 -3.36 16.49
C HIS A 7 -1.82 -4.80 17.01
N SER A 8 -1.27 -5.74 16.23
CA SER A 8 -1.04 -7.11 16.69
C SER A 8 0.26 -7.20 17.49
N ALA A 9 0.31 -8.07 18.50
CA ALA A 9 1.52 -8.30 19.29
C ALA A 9 2.69 -8.83 18.44
N THR A 10 2.39 -9.45 17.30
CA THR A 10 3.36 -10.06 16.38
C THR A 10 3.69 -9.21 15.17
N LEU A 11 3.03 -8.05 15.00
CA LEU A 11 3.05 -7.24 13.78
C LEU A 11 2.74 -8.07 12.51
N ASP A 12 1.94 -9.12 12.65
CA ASP A 12 1.56 -9.98 11.54
C ASP A 12 0.09 -9.71 11.20
N SER A 13 -0.17 -9.38 9.93
CA SER A 13 -1.51 -8.97 9.52
C SER A 13 -2.38 -10.18 9.20
N ASP A 14 -3.61 -10.17 9.71
CA ASP A 14 -4.65 -11.12 9.34
C ASP A 14 -5.52 -10.54 8.20
N PRO A 15 -5.75 -11.25 7.09
CA PRO A 15 -6.72 -10.85 6.07
C PRO A 15 -8.11 -10.47 6.62
N ALA A 16 -8.56 -11.10 7.72
CA ALA A 16 -9.84 -10.77 8.36
C ALA A 16 -9.83 -9.38 9.02
N GLU A 17 -8.69 -8.94 9.56
CA GLU A 17 -8.52 -7.58 10.07
C GLU A 17 -8.64 -6.56 8.94
N PHE A 18 -8.01 -6.83 7.79
CA PHE A 18 -8.13 -5.98 6.61
C PHE A 18 -9.59 -5.87 6.14
N ASP A 19 -10.33 -6.97 6.11
CA ASP A 19 -11.74 -6.96 5.72
C ASP A 19 -12.58 -6.08 6.65
N THR A 20 -12.33 -6.14 7.96
CA THR A 20 -12.98 -5.27 8.94
C THR A 20 -12.68 -3.79 8.67
N LEU A 21 -11.41 -3.44 8.44
CA LEU A 21 -11.00 -2.07 8.11
C LEU A 21 -11.61 -1.57 6.80
N HIS A 22 -11.67 -2.42 5.78
CA HIS A 22 -12.27 -2.10 4.49
C HIS A 22 -13.78 -1.89 4.62
N GLN A 23 -14.49 -2.75 5.36
CA GLN A 23 -15.92 -2.57 5.62
C GLN A 23 -16.21 -1.27 6.38
N ALA A 24 -15.38 -0.91 7.36
CA ALA A 24 -15.49 0.39 8.02
C ALA A 24 -15.32 1.55 7.03
N LEU A 25 -14.31 1.48 6.14
CA LEU A 25 -14.09 2.50 5.11
C LEU A 25 -15.30 2.61 4.16
N VAL A 26 -15.87 1.48 3.72
CA VAL A 26 -17.08 1.45 2.88
C VAL A 26 -18.26 2.06 3.62
N GLY A 27 -18.46 1.72 4.90
CA GLY A 27 -19.55 2.24 5.73
C GLY A 27 -19.51 3.77 5.91
N THR A 28 -18.33 4.39 5.80
CA THR A 28 -18.20 5.87 5.80
C THR A 28 -18.53 6.52 4.46
N GLY A 29 -18.67 5.76 3.38
CA GLY A 29 -18.79 6.26 2.00
C GLY A 29 -17.47 6.76 1.38
N LEU A 30 -16.38 6.85 2.16
CA LEU A 30 -15.09 7.35 1.68
C LEU A 30 -14.44 6.44 0.65
N ALA A 31 -14.71 5.13 0.68
CA ALA A 31 -14.21 4.19 -0.33
C ALA A 31 -14.62 4.57 -1.76
N ALA A 32 -15.81 5.18 -1.92
CA ALA A 32 -16.33 5.64 -3.20
C ALA A 32 -16.01 7.12 -3.49
N ALA A 33 -15.91 7.94 -2.45
CA ALA A 33 -15.71 9.39 -2.58
C ALA A 33 -14.24 9.82 -2.66
N ALA A 34 -13.30 8.96 -2.29
CA ALA A 34 -11.88 9.29 -2.23
C ALA A 34 -10.99 8.11 -2.64
N MET A 35 -9.78 8.44 -3.10
CA MET A 35 -8.74 7.42 -3.25
C MET A 35 -8.33 6.89 -1.87
N TRP A 36 -8.02 5.61 -1.80
CA TRP A 36 -7.50 5.00 -0.59
C TRP A 36 -6.34 4.05 -0.91
N MET A 37 -5.51 3.84 0.10
CA MET A 37 -4.35 2.96 -0.01
C MET A 37 -4.19 2.10 1.24
N THR A 38 -3.55 0.94 1.08
CA THR A 38 -3.27 -0.03 2.14
C THR A 38 -1.78 -0.28 2.31
N CYS A 39 -1.33 -0.42 3.56
CA CYS A 39 -0.13 -1.19 3.87
C CYS A 39 -0.45 -2.21 4.97
N ALA A 40 0.32 -3.28 5.02
CA ALA A 40 0.13 -4.38 5.95
C ALA A 40 1.49 -4.85 6.46
N PHE A 41 1.55 -5.32 7.70
CA PHE A 41 2.79 -5.78 8.33
C PHE A 41 2.90 -7.31 8.33
N GLY A 42 4.13 -7.81 8.39
CA GLY A 42 4.43 -9.23 8.58
C GLY A 42 4.18 -10.12 7.36
N ARG A 43 3.98 -11.41 7.61
CA ARG A 43 3.81 -12.47 6.58
C ARG A 43 2.53 -12.29 5.79
N GLY A 44 1.49 -11.74 6.42
CA GLY A 44 0.22 -11.42 5.77
C GLY A 44 0.26 -10.27 4.77
N GLU A 45 1.37 -9.51 4.65
CA GLU A 45 1.43 -8.29 3.83
C GLU A 45 0.96 -8.56 2.40
N MET A 46 1.57 -9.53 1.70
CA MET A 46 1.30 -9.75 0.27
C MET A 46 -0.16 -10.16 0.00
N ALA A 47 -0.76 -10.98 0.87
CA ALA A 47 -2.15 -11.40 0.75
C ALA A 47 -3.11 -10.21 0.89
N ILE A 48 -2.83 -9.31 1.83
CA ILE A 48 -3.64 -8.10 2.02
C ILE A 48 -3.46 -7.11 0.89
N LEU A 49 -2.22 -6.92 0.39
CA LEU A 49 -1.98 -6.05 -0.75
C LEU A 49 -2.70 -6.57 -2.01
N GLU A 50 -2.68 -7.89 -2.25
CA GLU A 50 -3.45 -8.51 -3.33
C GLU A 50 -4.95 -8.21 -3.22
N ARG A 51 -5.51 -8.40 -2.02
CA ARG A 51 -6.93 -8.13 -1.77
C ARG A 51 -7.30 -6.65 -1.90
N SER A 52 -6.43 -5.75 -1.43
CA SER A 52 -6.58 -4.31 -1.59
C SER A 52 -6.61 -3.90 -3.07
N ILE A 53 -5.71 -4.48 -3.89
CA ILE A 53 -5.71 -4.25 -5.34
C ILE A 53 -7.01 -4.77 -5.98
N ALA A 54 -7.49 -5.95 -5.59
CA ALA A 54 -8.74 -6.51 -6.12
C ALA A 54 -9.97 -5.62 -5.81
N LEU A 55 -9.95 -4.92 -4.67
CA LEU A 55 -11.01 -4.01 -4.22
C LEU A 55 -10.89 -2.58 -4.78
N GLY A 56 -9.94 -2.33 -5.67
CA GLY A 56 -9.76 -1.01 -6.28
C GLY A 56 -8.81 -0.07 -5.53
N GLY A 57 -8.30 -0.48 -4.37
CA GLY A 57 -7.35 0.31 -3.57
C GLY A 57 -5.96 0.42 -4.20
N HIS A 58 -5.17 1.37 -3.69
CA HIS A 58 -3.73 1.47 -3.93
C HIS A 58 -2.95 0.79 -2.81
N VAL A 59 -1.66 0.53 -3.02
CA VAL A 59 -0.85 -0.23 -2.05
C VAL A 59 0.51 0.40 -1.81
N ARG A 60 1.06 0.15 -0.62
CA ARG A 60 2.43 0.46 -0.23
C ARG A 60 3.12 -0.80 0.27
N VAL A 61 4.33 -1.04 -0.23
CA VAL A 61 5.17 -2.19 0.12
C VAL A 61 6.60 -1.71 0.37
N ARG A 62 7.21 -2.17 1.46
CA ARG A 62 8.63 -1.89 1.80
C ARG A 62 9.06 -2.64 3.07
N PHE A 63 10.35 -2.66 3.34
CA PHE A 63 10.95 -3.25 4.55
C PHE A 63 10.48 -2.63 5.87
N GLU A 64 9.99 -1.38 5.88
CA GLU A 64 9.31 -0.83 7.07
C GLU A 64 8.07 -1.65 7.45
N ASN A 65 7.43 -2.30 6.47
CA ASN A 65 6.21 -3.06 6.67
C ASN A 65 6.51 -4.55 6.89
N ALA A 66 7.42 -5.14 6.12
CA ALA A 66 7.86 -6.51 6.33
C ALA A 66 9.28 -6.75 5.79
N ILE A 67 10.13 -7.32 6.65
CA ILE A 67 11.50 -7.76 6.30
C ILE A 67 11.54 -9.23 5.88
N THR A 68 10.44 -9.97 6.03
CA THR A 68 10.30 -11.37 5.62
C THR A 68 9.27 -11.55 4.50
N ASP A 69 9.30 -12.70 3.82
CA ASP A 69 8.24 -13.19 2.94
C ASP A 69 7.11 -13.90 3.73
N ALA A 70 6.14 -14.48 3.02
CA ALA A 70 4.99 -15.17 3.62
C ALA A 70 5.39 -16.43 4.41
N GLU A 71 6.54 -17.04 4.08
CA GLU A 71 7.09 -18.19 4.80
C GLU A 71 8.01 -17.76 5.96
N GLY A 72 8.13 -16.46 6.25
CA GLY A 72 8.97 -15.92 7.32
C GLY A 72 10.47 -15.87 6.98
N ARG A 73 10.85 -16.09 5.72
CA ARG A 73 12.26 -16.00 5.28
C ARG A 73 12.62 -14.56 4.96
N PRO A 74 13.87 -14.12 5.17
CA PRO A 74 14.28 -12.76 4.84
C PRO A 74 14.00 -12.41 3.37
N ALA A 75 13.36 -11.26 3.15
CA ALA A 75 13.15 -10.73 1.82
C ALA A 75 14.46 -10.14 1.26
N ARG A 76 14.73 -10.40 -0.01
CA ARG A 76 16.00 -10.00 -0.67
C ARG A 76 16.23 -8.48 -0.67
N ASP A 77 15.30 -7.72 -1.22
CA ASP A 77 15.34 -6.25 -1.30
C ASP A 77 13.93 -5.67 -1.54
N ASN A 78 13.79 -4.35 -1.39
CA ASN A 78 12.54 -3.65 -1.69
C ASN A 78 12.14 -3.77 -3.17
N ALA A 79 13.11 -3.79 -4.08
CA ALA A 79 12.85 -3.88 -5.52
C ALA A 79 12.11 -5.17 -5.89
N ARG A 80 12.52 -6.31 -5.32
CA ARG A 80 11.83 -7.59 -5.48
C ARG A 80 10.41 -7.55 -4.95
N ARG A 81 10.19 -6.93 -3.78
CA ARG A 81 8.84 -6.79 -3.21
C ARG A 81 7.92 -5.94 -4.11
N VAL A 82 8.44 -4.82 -4.62
CA VAL A 82 7.71 -3.98 -5.59
C VAL A 82 7.38 -4.77 -6.87
N ALA A 83 8.33 -5.56 -7.38
CA ALA A 83 8.09 -6.40 -8.56
C ALA A 83 7.00 -7.46 -8.32
N MET A 84 6.94 -8.06 -7.11
CA MET A 84 5.86 -8.98 -6.73
C MET A 84 4.50 -8.30 -6.75
N VAL A 85 4.39 -7.11 -6.14
CA VAL A 85 3.15 -6.33 -6.14
C VAL A 85 2.75 -5.92 -7.56
N ALA A 86 3.69 -5.51 -8.40
CA ALA A 86 3.43 -5.20 -9.80
C ALA A 86 2.92 -6.43 -10.58
N ALA A 87 3.48 -7.61 -10.33
CA ALA A 87 3.01 -8.85 -10.94
C ALA A 87 1.59 -9.23 -10.49
N ILE A 88 1.29 -9.06 -9.20
CA ILE A 88 -0.08 -9.24 -8.65
C ILE A 88 -1.05 -8.28 -9.33
N ALA A 89 -0.71 -7.00 -9.42
CA ALA A 89 -1.55 -5.99 -10.06
C ALA A 89 -1.89 -6.35 -11.50
N ARG A 90 -0.89 -6.76 -12.29
CA ARG A 90 -1.09 -7.22 -13.67
C ARG A 90 -1.96 -8.47 -13.76
N ARG A 91 -1.77 -9.45 -12.87
CA ARG A 91 -2.60 -10.66 -12.81
C ARG A 91 -4.07 -10.32 -12.52
N LEU A 92 -4.33 -9.26 -11.75
CA LEU A 92 -5.66 -8.74 -11.46
C LEU A 92 -6.19 -7.75 -12.52
N GLY A 93 -5.50 -7.59 -13.65
CA GLY A 93 -5.92 -6.69 -14.73
C GLY A 93 -5.74 -5.20 -14.43
N ARG A 94 -4.89 -4.84 -13.47
CA ARG A 94 -4.61 -3.44 -13.10
C ARG A 94 -3.14 -3.12 -13.35
N GLU A 95 -2.83 -2.38 -14.43
CA GLU A 95 -1.45 -1.99 -14.72
C GLU A 95 -0.94 -0.95 -13.70
N PRO A 96 0.24 -1.13 -13.09
CA PRO A 96 0.85 -0.11 -12.24
C PRO A 96 1.04 1.23 -12.98
N GLY A 97 0.49 2.30 -12.41
CA GLY A 97 0.60 3.64 -12.97
C GLY A 97 2.03 4.20 -12.87
N GLY A 98 2.46 4.90 -13.93
CA GLY A 98 3.68 5.71 -13.92
C GLY A 98 3.56 6.97 -13.07
N ARG A 99 4.62 7.79 -13.07
CA ARG A 99 4.73 9.02 -12.27
C ARG A 99 3.59 10.00 -12.51
N GLU A 100 3.21 10.20 -13.77
CA GLU A 100 2.19 11.16 -14.20
C GLU A 100 0.81 10.75 -13.69
N VAL A 101 0.49 9.45 -13.81
CA VAL A 101 -0.74 8.86 -13.27
C VAL A 101 -0.78 9.03 -11.75
N ALA A 102 0.32 8.72 -11.06
CA ALA A 102 0.40 8.88 -9.61
C ALA A 102 0.19 10.33 -9.17
N ARG A 103 0.78 11.31 -9.87
CA ARG A 103 0.58 12.74 -9.60
C ARG A 103 -0.89 13.14 -9.75
N HIS A 104 -1.53 12.70 -10.83
CA HIS A 104 -2.94 12.98 -11.09
C HIS A 104 -3.84 12.40 -9.99
N VAL A 105 -3.67 11.12 -9.67
CA VAL A 105 -4.46 10.42 -8.63
C VAL A 105 -4.27 11.04 -7.24
N LEU A 106 -3.06 11.48 -6.91
CA LEU A 106 -2.74 12.10 -5.63
C LEU A 106 -3.06 13.60 -5.57
N GLY A 107 -3.67 14.17 -6.62
CA GLY A 107 -3.99 15.59 -6.68
C GLY A 107 -2.78 16.52 -6.71
N GLN A 108 -1.59 16.02 -7.06
CA GLN A 108 -0.39 16.84 -7.19
C GLN A 108 -0.47 17.66 -8.49
N ARG A 109 -0.60 18.98 -8.34
CA ARG A 109 -0.35 19.92 -9.43
C ARG A 109 1.12 19.88 -9.82
N ALA A 110 1.42 19.98 -11.12
CA ALA A 110 2.79 19.97 -11.62
C ALA A 110 3.64 21.05 -10.93
N GLY A 111 4.75 20.64 -10.30
CA GLY A 111 5.86 21.52 -9.93
C GLY A 111 5.69 22.34 -8.64
N GLY A 112 5.90 21.70 -7.49
CA GLY A 112 6.29 22.39 -6.26
C GLY A 112 7.25 21.47 -5.50
N ALA A 113 8.47 21.94 -5.22
CA ALA A 113 9.39 21.19 -4.38
C ALA A 113 8.81 21.11 -2.96
N LEU A 114 8.66 19.90 -2.41
CA LEU A 114 8.18 19.68 -1.04
C LEU A 114 9.16 20.20 0.03
N LEU A 115 10.41 20.48 -0.35
CA LEU A 115 11.44 21.05 0.52
C LEU A 115 12.24 22.10 -0.24
N HIS A 116 12.24 23.33 0.25
CA HIS A 116 13.18 24.38 -0.15
C HIS A 116 14.27 24.48 0.93
N ARG A 117 15.52 24.77 0.55
CA ARG A 117 16.51 25.23 1.53
C ARG A 117 16.02 26.58 2.05
N ALA A 118 16.01 26.76 3.38
CA ALA A 118 15.91 28.09 3.94
C ALA A 118 17.07 28.92 3.39
N SER A 119 16.76 30.02 2.73
CA SER A 119 17.76 31.00 2.33
C SER A 119 18.42 31.52 3.60
N GLY A 120 19.68 31.13 3.82
CA GLY A 120 20.50 31.69 4.89
C GLY A 120 20.75 33.17 4.61
N ALA A 121 20.52 34.00 5.62
CA ALA A 121 21.11 35.33 5.74
C ALA A 121 22.48 35.22 6.42
#